data_AF-A0AAV9RJG6-F1
#
_entry.id   AF-A0AAV9RJG6-F1
#
_cell.length_a   1.000
_cell.length_b   1.000
_cell.length_c   1.000
_cell.angle_alpha   90.00
_cell.angle_beta   90.00
_cell.angle_gamma   90.00
#
_symmetry.space_group_name_H-M   'P 1'
#
loop_
_entity.id
_entity.type
_entity.pdbx_description
1 polymer ?
#
loop_
_entity_poly.entity_id
_entity_poly.type
_entity_poly.pdbx_seq_one_letter_code
_entity_poly.pdbx_strand_id
1 'polypeptide(L)'
;WPTVFKQKVIQQCNSLPTSTDLEELIYCAEGAPSEEELEEALTSGWDSDLASIILLLHLILPFCQECKRPGKVSASQAEKHLVVFQSGTSFQEHVNDINSMTQPYLLAVGRKRNTIHEFFIVLDKQVMPCKQVMPCKSTSSPGAFDELFKAHFVFGTIYNQMLHNMYVFIQTTVYNIDVGKVQETPRVAEIWARLLN
;
A
#
# COMPACT_ATOMS: atom_id res chain seq x y z
N TRP A 1 -1.73 10.88 4.63
CA TRP A 1 -2.65 10.62 3.49
C TRP A 1 -3.85 11.55 3.58
N PRO A 2 -3.88 12.67 2.83
CA PRO A 2 -5.03 13.57 2.84
C PRO A 2 -6.24 12.91 2.16
N THR A 3 -7.45 13.14 2.67
CA THR A 3 -8.71 12.57 2.15
C THR A 3 -8.94 12.87 0.67
N VAL A 4 -8.44 14.01 0.18
CA VAL A 4 -8.51 14.43 -1.23
C VAL A 4 -7.74 13.48 -2.15
N PHE A 5 -6.63 12.90 -1.69
CA PHE A 5 -5.83 11.98 -2.53
C PHE A 5 -6.58 10.70 -2.85
N LYS A 6 -7.35 10.15 -1.89
CA LYS A 6 -8.13 8.94 -2.09
C LYS A 6 -9.08 9.07 -3.29
N GLN A 7 -9.85 10.15 -3.34
CA GLN A 7 -10.81 10.40 -4.43
C GLN A 7 -10.12 10.57 -5.79
N LYS A 8 -9.03 11.34 -5.83
CA LYS A 8 -8.25 11.53 -7.06
C LYS A 8 -7.62 10.23 -7.56
N VAL A 9 -7.12 9.38 -6.66
CA VAL A 9 -6.55 8.07 -7.02
C VAL A 9 -7.62 7.15 -7.61
N ILE A 10 -8.79 7.05 -6.98
CA ILE A 10 -9.92 6.27 -7.50
C ILE A 10 -10.32 6.74 -8.90
N GLN A 11 -10.47 8.06 -9.10
CA GLN A 11 -10.82 8.64 -10.39
C GLN A 11 -9.80 8.31 -11.49
N GLN A 12 -8.50 8.37 -11.17
CA GLN A 12 -7.46 8.02 -12.15
C GLN A 12 -7.43 6.52 -12.45
N CYS A 13 -7.64 5.66 -11.45
CA CYS A 13 -7.72 4.21 -11.67
C CYS A 13 -8.91 3.80 -12.54
N ASN A 14 -10.05 4.47 -12.43
CA ASN A 14 -11.22 4.27 -13.29
C ASN A 14 -10.94 4.54 -14.79
N SER A 15 -9.85 5.24 -15.11
CA SER A 15 -9.44 5.50 -16.51
C SER A 15 -8.47 4.45 -17.08
N LEU A 16 -8.02 3.48 -16.27
CA LEU A 16 -7.08 2.44 -16.69
C LEU A 16 -7.81 1.25 -17.36
N PRO A 17 -7.09 0.46 -18.18
CA PRO A 17 -7.61 -0.81 -18.68
C PRO A 17 -8.02 -1.73 -17.53
N THR A 18 -9.26 -2.20 -17.60
CA THR A 18 -9.90 -2.91 -16.51
C THR A 18 -9.39 -4.35 -16.36
N SER A 19 -9.13 -4.74 -15.12
CA SER A 19 -8.74 -6.09 -14.70
C SER A 19 -9.56 -6.44 -13.45
N THR A 20 -9.92 -7.71 -13.26
CA THR A 20 -10.71 -8.17 -12.11
C THR A 20 -10.09 -7.73 -10.78
N ASP A 21 -8.78 -7.89 -10.60
CA ASP A 21 -8.05 -7.42 -9.40
C ASP A 21 -8.20 -5.90 -9.18
N LEU A 22 -8.21 -5.12 -10.26
CA LEU A 22 -8.33 -3.65 -10.21
C LEU A 22 -9.77 -3.20 -9.93
N GLU A 23 -10.78 -3.87 -10.51
CA GLU A 23 -12.20 -3.61 -10.24
C GLU A 23 -12.54 -3.86 -8.79
N GLU A 24 -12.09 -4.98 -8.22
CA GLU A 24 -12.28 -5.32 -6.81
C GLU A 24 -11.68 -4.26 -5.89
N LEU A 25 -10.47 -3.77 -6.20
CA LEU A 25 -9.82 -2.72 -5.43
C LEU A 25 -10.53 -1.36 -5.54
N ILE A 26 -11.03 -1.00 -6.72
CA ILE A 26 -11.81 0.22 -6.93
C ILE A 26 -13.10 0.14 -6.11
N TYR A 27 -13.83 -0.98 -6.18
CA TYR A 27 -15.04 -1.21 -5.41
C TYR A 27 -14.78 -1.09 -3.89
N CYS A 28 -13.73 -1.74 -3.39
CA CYS A 28 -13.34 -1.63 -1.98
C CYS A 28 -13.00 -0.18 -1.58
N ALA A 29 -12.29 0.55 -2.44
CA ALA A 29 -11.87 1.92 -2.19
C ALA A 29 -13.04 2.92 -2.22
N GLU A 30 -14.05 2.70 -3.06
CA GLU A 30 -15.26 3.52 -3.15
C GLU A 30 -16.20 3.31 -1.95
N GLY A 31 -16.20 2.10 -1.36
CA GLY A 31 -16.91 1.81 -0.12
C GLY A 31 -18.44 1.89 -0.23
N ALA A 32 -19.00 1.74 -1.43
CA ALA A 32 -20.43 1.75 -1.66
C ALA A 32 -21.07 0.41 -1.23
N PRO A 33 -22.05 0.41 -0.31
CA PRO A 33 -22.79 -0.80 0.02
C PRO A 33 -24.02 -0.93 -0.89
N SER A 34 -24.05 -1.96 -1.73
CA SER A 34 -25.30 -2.61 -2.14
C SER A 34 -25.59 -3.70 -1.09
N GLU A 35 -26.77 -3.67 -0.46
CA GLU A 35 -27.14 -4.55 0.67
C GLU A 35 -27.13 -6.05 0.31
N GLU A 36 -27.10 -6.40 -0.99
CA GLU A 36 -27.25 -7.77 -1.49
C GLU A 36 -25.91 -8.42 -1.95
N GLU A 37 -24.85 -7.65 -2.21
CA GLU A 37 -23.50 -8.16 -2.59
C GLU A 37 -22.53 -8.21 -1.38
N LEU A 38 -23.06 -7.88 -0.21
CA LEU A 38 -22.35 -7.63 1.04
C LEU A 38 -21.72 -8.90 1.65
N GLU A 39 -22.12 -10.12 1.30
CA GLU A 39 -21.60 -11.30 2.00
C GLU A 39 -20.31 -11.89 1.39
N GLU A 40 -20.11 -11.79 0.07
CA GLU A 40 -18.95 -12.40 -0.61
C GLU A 40 -17.81 -11.37 -0.78
N ALA A 41 -18.11 -10.14 -1.22
CA ALA A 41 -17.13 -9.05 -1.33
C ALA A 41 -16.55 -8.60 0.04
N LEU A 42 -17.32 -8.72 1.13
CA LEU A 42 -16.81 -8.45 2.48
C LEU A 42 -15.87 -9.53 3.04
N THR A 43 -15.54 -10.58 2.29
CA THR A 43 -14.64 -11.64 2.80
C THR A 43 -13.23 -11.61 2.21
N SER A 44 -13.03 -11.03 1.02
CA SER A 44 -11.73 -11.04 0.31
C SER A 44 -11.02 -9.67 0.20
N GLY A 45 -11.77 -8.57 0.19
CA GLY A 45 -11.24 -7.22 -0.07
C GLY A 45 -10.58 -6.52 1.13
N TRP A 46 -9.70 -5.56 0.85
CA TRP A 46 -9.10 -4.68 1.86
C TRP A 46 -10.09 -3.61 2.34
N ASP A 47 -9.79 -2.99 3.49
CA ASP A 47 -10.56 -1.81 3.89
C ASP A 47 -10.40 -0.67 2.88
N SER A 48 -11.37 0.23 2.87
CA SER A 48 -11.48 1.29 1.85
C SER A 48 -10.26 2.22 1.79
N ASP A 49 -9.59 2.46 2.92
CA ASP A 49 -8.40 3.30 2.94
C ASP A 49 -7.17 2.56 2.44
N LEU A 50 -6.95 1.32 2.90
CA LEU A 50 -5.86 0.48 2.43
C LEU A 50 -5.98 0.15 0.94
N ALA A 51 -7.20 -0.13 0.47
CA ALA A 51 -7.50 -0.32 -0.95
C ALA A 51 -7.08 0.92 -1.76
N SER A 52 -7.36 2.14 -1.29
CA SER A 52 -6.93 3.37 -1.97
C SER A 52 -5.42 3.56 -2.03
N ILE A 53 -4.68 3.08 -1.02
CA ILE A 53 -3.22 3.10 -1.00
C ILE A 53 -2.66 2.08 -2.01
N ILE A 54 -3.28 0.90 -2.11
CA ILE A 54 -2.91 -0.14 -3.08
C ILE A 54 -3.26 0.32 -4.52
N LEU A 55 -4.34 1.07 -4.72
CA LEU A 55 -4.67 1.68 -6.01
C LEU A 55 -3.58 2.67 -6.46
N LEU A 56 -3.00 3.46 -5.53
CA LEU A 56 -1.86 4.31 -5.87
C LEU A 56 -0.67 3.48 -6.35
N LEU A 57 -0.42 2.32 -5.75
CA LEU A 57 0.61 1.40 -6.21
C LEU A 57 0.36 0.93 -7.65
N HIS A 58 -0.90 0.66 -8.01
CA HIS A 58 -1.29 0.29 -9.38
C HIS A 58 -1.10 1.43 -10.39
N LEU A 59 -1.26 2.69 -9.98
CA LEU A 59 -0.95 3.84 -10.85
C LEU A 59 0.56 3.94 -11.11
N ILE A 60 1.36 3.80 -10.04
CA ILE A 60 2.80 4.07 -10.00
C ILE A 60 3.64 2.94 -10.57
N LEU A 61 3.24 1.68 -10.35
CA LEU A 61 3.79 0.53 -11.06
C LEU A 61 3.12 0.51 -12.42
N PRO A 62 3.72 1.06 -13.48
CA PRO A 62 3.04 1.04 -14.75
C PRO A 62 2.81 -0.41 -15.15
N PHE A 63 1.55 -0.71 -15.49
CA PHE A 63 1.25 -1.59 -16.63
C PHE A 63 2.26 -1.28 -17.74
N CYS A 64 3.28 -2.11 -17.87
CA CYS A 64 4.26 -1.98 -18.92
C CYS A 64 3.63 -2.50 -20.22
N GLN A 65 2.83 -1.66 -20.89
CA GLN A 65 2.33 -1.95 -22.24
C GLN A 65 3.46 -1.90 -23.29
N GLU A 66 4.60 -1.30 -22.94
CA GLU A 66 5.84 -1.36 -23.71
C GLU A 66 6.99 -1.88 -22.85
N CYS A 67 7.29 -3.18 -22.90
CA CYS A 67 8.68 -3.65 -23.00
C CYS A 67 8.78 -5.17 -22.82
N LYS A 68 9.49 -5.79 -23.76
CA LYS A 68 9.83 -7.21 -23.81
C LYS A 68 11.08 -7.49 -22.96
N ARG A 69 11.00 -7.41 -21.62
CA ARG A 69 12.09 -7.84 -20.72
C ARG A 69 11.59 -8.87 -19.69
N PRO A 70 12.35 -9.94 -19.41
CA PRO A 70 11.99 -10.94 -18.41
C PRO A 70 12.21 -10.33 -17.00
N GLY A 71 11.18 -10.36 -16.15
CA GLY A 71 11.25 -9.85 -14.77
C GLY A 71 10.19 -8.81 -14.36
N LYS A 72 9.06 -8.68 -15.09
CA LYS A 72 7.96 -7.80 -14.67
C LYS A 72 7.27 -8.34 -13.42
N VAL A 73 7.16 -7.52 -12.40
CA VAL A 73 6.41 -7.82 -11.18
C VAL A 73 5.03 -7.15 -11.28
N SER A 74 3.97 -7.91 -11.01
CA SER A 74 2.60 -7.39 -11.05
C SER A 74 2.31 -6.49 -9.85
N ALA A 75 1.31 -5.64 -9.96
CA ALA A 75 0.87 -4.82 -8.82
C ALA A 75 0.42 -5.69 -7.64
N SER A 76 -0.26 -6.82 -7.88
CA SER A 76 -0.61 -7.79 -6.83
C SER A 76 0.60 -8.53 -6.23
N GLN A 77 1.74 -8.61 -6.92
CA GLN A 77 2.99 -9.07 -6.32
C GLN A 77 3.65 -7.98 -5.46
N ALA A 78 3.65 -6.74 -5.94
CA ALA A 78 4.18 -5.61 -5.18
C ALA A 78 3.36 -5.29 -3.93
N GLU A 79 2.04 -5.50 -3.95
CA GLU A 79 1.17 -5.39 -2.79
C GLU A 79 1.66 -6.22 -1.61
N LYS A 80 2.15 -7.44 -1.85
CA LYS A 80 2.69 -8.33 -0.80
C LYS A 80 3.93 -7.73 -0.12
N HIS A 81 4.68 -6.89 -0.81
CA HIS A 81 5.82 -6.18 -0.24
C HIS A 81 5.39 -4.93 0.56
N LEU A 82 4.14 -4.50 0.43
CA LEU A 82 3.58 -3.38 1.16
C LEU A 82 2.84 -3.86 2.41
N VAL A 83 1.93 -4.81 2.27
CA VAL A 83 1.07 -5.30 3.35
C VAL A 83 0.81 -6.80 3.24
N VAL A 84 0.80 -7.47 4.39
CA VAL A 84 0.44 -8.89 4.55
C VAL A 84 -0.70 -9.00 5.55
N PHE A 85 -1.74 -9.76 5.20
CA PHE A 85 -2.87 -10.02 6.08
C PHE A 85 -2.65 -11.31 6.89
N GLN A 86 -2.91 -11.24 8.19
CA GLN A 86 -2.89 -12.39 9.10
C GLN A 86 -4.22 -12.51 9.85
N SER A 87 -4.85 -13.69 9.78
CA SER A 87 -6.07 -13.99 10.53
C SER A 87 -5.78 -14.79 11.81
N GLY A 88 -6.44 -14.40 12.91
CA GLY A 88 -6.89 -15.26 14.00
C GLY A 88 -5.86 -15.91 14.92
N THR A 89 -4.85 -16.64 14.42
CA THR A 89 -4.23 -17.69 15.26
C THR A 89 -2.76 -18.03 15.05
N SER A 90 -2.02 -17.37 14.16
CA SER A 90 -0.60 -17.72 14.01
C SER A 90 0.35 -16.56 13.73
N PHE A 91 0.25 -15.52 14.56
CA PHE A 91 1.31 -14.51 14.65
C PHE A 91 2.70 -15.15 14.75
N GLN A 92 2.84 -16.25 15.50
CA GLN A 92 4.10 -16.99 15.61
C GLN A 92 4.53 -17.74 14.35
N GLU A 93 3.60 -18.29 13.56
CA GLU A 93 3.95 -18.96 12.28
C GLU A 93 4.44 -17.92 11.27
N HIS A 94 3.75 -16.78 11.16
CA HIS A 94 4.21 -15.67 10.34
C HIS A 94 5.59 -15.18 10.78
N VAL A 95 5.83 -15.05 12.09
CA VAL A 95 7.15 -14.68 12.66
C VAL A 95 8.27 -15.64 12.22
N ASN A 96 7.97 -16.93 12.12
CA ASN A 96 8.95 -17.94 11.68
C ASN A 96 9.24 -17.86 10.17
N ASP A 97 8.25 -17.46 9.38
CA ASP A 97 8.33 -17.33 7.91
C ASP A 97 8.88 -15.99 7.41
N ILE A 98 9.12 -15.03 8.31
CA ILE A 98 9.64 -13.69 8.01
C ILE A 98 10.94 -13.73 7.17
N ASN A 99 11.71 -14.82 7.24
CA ASN A 99 12.99 -14.99 6.54
C ASN A 99 12.93 -14.83 5.00
N SER A 100 11.74 -14.87 4.38
CA SER A 100 11.57 -14.89 2.92
C SER A 100 11.21 -13.55 2.28
N MET A 101 10.80 -12.53 3.05
CA MET A 101 10.29 -11.27 2.52
C MET A 101 11.25 -10.09 2.69
N THR A 102 11.24 -9.18 1.72
CA THR A 102 11.99 -7.92 1.74
C THR A 102 11.29 -6.90 2.65
N GLN A 103 11.85 -6.73 3.84
CA GLN A 103 11.44 -5.76 4.87
C GLN A 103 11.90 -4.33 4.53
N PRO A 104 11.23 -3.29 5.05
CA PRO A 104 10.05 -3.35 5.93
C PRO A 104 8.71 -3.48 5.19
N TYR A 105 7.71 -4.07 5.86
CA TYR A 105 6.32 -4.15 5.38
C TYR A 105 5.30 -4.09 6.53
N LEU A 106 4.03 -3.83 6.20
CA LEU A 106 2.93 -3.85 7.17
C LEU A 106 2.37 -5.26 7.36
N LEU A 107 2.14 -5.64 8.60
CA LEU A 107 1.36 -6.81 8.96
C LEU A 107 0.01 -6.35 9.50
N ALA A 108 -1.04 -6.58 8.72
CA ALA A 108 -2.43 -6.30 9.06
C ALA A 108 -3.05 -7.51 9.74
N VAL A 109 -3.46 -7.35 11.00
CA VAL A 109 -4.07 -8.41 11.80
C VAL A 109 -5.56 -8.15 11.95
N GLY A 110 -6.37 -9.08 11.46
CA GLY A 110 -7.82 -8.92 11.38
C GLY A 110 -8.57 -10.24 11.46
N ARG A 111 -9.90 -10.15 11.57
CA ARG A 111 -10.76 -11.34 11.31
C ARG A 111 -10.98 -11.52 9.81
N LYS A 112 -11.05 -10.39 9.09
CA LYS A 112 -11.22 -10.27 7.64
C LYS A 112 -10.35 -9.13 7.13
N ARG A 113 -9.98 -9.13 5.84
CA ARG A 113 -9.11 -8.10 5.23
C ARG A 113 -9.72 -6.69 5.25
N ASN A 114 -11.05 -6.59 5.24
CA ASN A 114 -11.77 -5.33 5.39
C ASN A 114 -11.97 -4.88 6.84
N THR A 115 -11.65 -5.74 7.82
CA THR A 115 -11.86 -5.51 9.25
C THR A 115 -10.57 -5.81 9.99
N ILE A 116 -9.61 -4.91 9.83
CA ILE A 116 -8.29 -4.95 10.46
C ILE A 116 -8.39 -4.34 11.86
N HIS A 117 -7.90 -5.05 12.88
CA HIS A 117 -7.91 -4.60 14.26
C HIS A 117 -6.59 -3.92 14.64
N GLU A 118 -5.47 -4.45 14.14
CA GLU A 118 -4.14 -3.98 14.48
C GLU A 118 -3.19 -4.05 13.29
N PHE A 119 -2.24 -3.12 13.28
CA PHE A 119 -1.14 -3.08 12.33
C PHE A 119 0.19 -3.18 13.06
N PHE A 120 1.12 -3.90 12.46
CA PHE A 120 2.51 -4.01 12.91
C PHE A 120 3.45 -3.69 11.75
N ILE A 121 4.62 -3.18 12.07
CA ILE A 121 5.71 -3.03 11.11
C ILE A 121 6.67 -4.20 11.33
N VAL A 122 6.91 -4.97 10.28
CA VAL A 122 7.93 -6.02 10.29
C VAL A 122 9.22 -5.43 9.74
N LEU A 123 10.26 -5.39 10.57
CA LEU A 123 11.59 -4.86 10.25
C LEU A 123 12.66 -5.68 10.97
N ASP A 124 13.74 -6.03 10.28
CA ASP A 124 14.86 -6.84 10.78
C ASP A 124 14.44 -8.12 11.53
N LYS A 125 13.43 -8.80 10.98
CA LYS A 125 12.80 -10.00 11.56
C LYS A 125 12.13 -9.79 12.92
N GLN A 126 11.96 -8.54 13.31
CA GLN A 126 11.18 -8.16 14.48
C GLN A 126 9.83 -7.65 14.03
N VAL A 127 8.82 -7.96 14.83
CA VAL A 127 7.46 -7.44 14.63
C VAL A 127 7.26 -6.36 15.68
N MET A 128 7.23 -5.12 15.23
CA MET A 128 7.03 -3.97 16.08
C MET A 128 5.58 -3.49 15.93
N PRO A 129 4.79 -3.42 17.02
CA PRO A 129 3.51 -2.74 16.98
C PRO A 129 3.72 -1.31 16.48
N CYS A 130 2.89 -0.86 15.54
CA CYS A 130 2.89 0.53 15.06
C CYS A 130 2.93 1.53 16.25
N LYS A 131 2.12 1.25 17.27
CA LYS A 131 2.05 1.96 18.57
C LYS A 131 3.39 2.10 19.34
N GLN A 132 4.39 1.25 19.06
CA GLN A 132 5.72 1.27 19.70
C GLN A 132 6.79 1.91 18.81
N VAL A 133 6.59 1.94 17.49
CA VAL A 133 7.55 2.53 16.55
C VAL A 133 7.51 4.06 16.62
N MET A 134 6.32 4.64 16.78
CA MET A 134 6.09 6.07 16.96
C MET A 134 5.05 6.30 18.06
N PRO A 135 5.11 7.40 18.83
CA PRO A 135 4.16 7.71 19.90
C PRO A 135 2.70 7.96 19.40
N CYS A 136 2.45 7.84 18.11
CA CYS A 136 1.14 8.07 17.49
C CYS A 136 0.34 6.76 17.47
N LYS A 137 -0.83 6.75 18.11
CA LYS A 137 -1.70 5.56 18.24
C LYS A 137 -2.54 5.33 16.97
N SER A 138 -1.92 5.05 15.84
CA SER A 138 -2.69 4.83 14.61
C SER A 138 -3.23 3.41 14.55
N THR A 139 -4.54 3.25 14.69
CA THR A 139 -5.25 1.99 14.37
C THR A 139 -5.86 2.01 12.96
N SER A 140 -5.66 3.11 12.22
CA SER A 140 -6.19 3.30 10.88
C SER A 140 -5.14 2.95 9.81
N SER A 141 -5.59 2.43 8.68
CA SER A 141 -4.74 2.02 7.56
C SER A 141 -3.85 3.14 7.02
N PRO A 142 -4.33 4.39 6.85
CA PRO A 142 -3.48 5.50 6.44
C PRO A 142 -2.40 5.88 7.45
N GLY A 143 -2.69 5.74 8.74
CA GLY A 143 -1.73 6.01 9.81
C GLY A 143 -0.66 4.92 9.90
N ALA A 144 -1.06 3.66 9.74
CA ALA A 144 -0.10 2.55 9.64
C ALA A 144 0.85 2.70 8.43
N PHE A 145 0.33 3.12 7.28
CA PHE A 145 1.15 3.41 6.11
C PHE A 145 2.10 4.60 6.32
N ASP A 146 1.64 5.68 6.96
CA ASP A 146 2.48 6.83 7.35
C ASP A 146 3.63 6.39 8.27
N GLU A 147 3.37 5.49 9.22
CA GLU A 147 4.38 4.94 10.11
C GLU A 147 5.37 4.03 9.39
N LEU A 148 4.90 3.18 8.46
CA LEU A 148 5.79 2.37 7.60
C LEU A 148 6.72 3.27 6.78
N PHE A 149 6.18 4.33 6.19
CA PHE A 149 6.98 5.30 5.43
C PHE A 149 8.02 5.98 6.33
N LYS A 150 7.64 6.41 7.54
CA LYS A 150 8.55 7.06 8.50
C LYS A 150 9.63 6.12 9.02
N ALA A 151 9.37 4.82 9.11
CA ALA A 151 10.36 3.83 9.53
C ALA A 151 11.64 3.89 8.67
N HIS A 152 11.53 4.26 7.39
CA HIS A 152 12.67 4.55 6.51
C HIS A 152 13.65 5.55 7.12
N PHE A 153 13.14 6.70 7.57
CA PHE A 153 13.97 7.78 8.11
C PHE A 153 14.44 7.50 9.54
N VAL A 154 13.62 6.82 10.33
CA VAL A 154 13.91 6.54 11.75
C VAL A 154 14.98 5.47 11.90
N PHE A 155 14.85 4.38 11.15
CA PHE A 155 15.75 3.23 11.23
C PHE A 155 16.79 3.20 10.10
N GLY A 156 16.77 4.17 9.18
CA GLY A 156 17.68 4.22 8.05
C GLY A 156 17.51 3.04 7.08
N THR A 157 16.29 2.50 6.95
CA THR A 157 16.03 1.37 6.05
C THR A 157 16.13 1.83 4.60
N ILE A 158 16.27 0.92 3.65
CA ILE A 158 16.21 1.27 2.23
C ILE A 158 14.82 0.93 1.72
N TYR A 159 14.27 1.76 0.83
CA TYR A 159 13.02 1.41 0.16
C TYR A 159 13.13 0.07 -0.56
N ASN A 160 12.11 -0.76 -0.38
CA ASN A 160 11.96 -1.95 -1.19
C ASN A 160 11.98 -1.56 -2.67
N GLN A 161 12.82 -2.23 -3.47
CA GLN A 161 12.96 -1.93 -4.91
C GLN A 161 11.61 -1.98 -5.64
N MET A 162 10.71 -2.85 -5.20
CA MET A 162 9.37 -2.99 -5.78
C MET A 162 8.44 -1.83 -5.47
N LEU A 163 8.66 -1.14 -4.35
CA LEU A 163 7.84 -0.01 -3.89
C LEU A 163 8.56 1.33 -4.06
N HIS A 164 9.76 1.32 -4.62
CA HIS A 164 10.65 2.48 -4.66
C HIS A 164 9.96 3.71 -5.26
N ASN A 165 9.33 3.56 -6.43
CA ASN A 165 8.63 4.67 -7.08
C ASN A 165 7.44 5.19 -6.26
N MET A 166 6.74 4.29 -5.56
CA MET A 166 5.64 4.68 -4.67
C MET A 166 6.17 5.50 -3.50
N TYR A 167 7.25 5.05 -2.85
CA TYR A 167 7.84 5.77 -1.74
C TYR A 167 8.47 7.11 -2.16
N VAL A 168 9.12 7.17 -3.32
CA VAL A 168 9.61 8.44 -3.88
C VAL A 168 8.46 9.40 -4.12
N PHE A 169 7.36 8.94 -4.73
CA PHE A 169 6.16 9.77 -4.91
C PHE A 169 5.63 10.28 -3.57
N ILE A 170 5.50 9.42 -2.56
CA ILE A 170 5.03 9.83 -1.23
C ILE A 170 5.99 10.84 -0.59
N GLN A 171 7.30 10.58 -0.66
CA GLN A 171 8.35 11.43 -0.12
C GLN A 171 8.29 12.84 -0.70
N THR A 172 8.25 12.98 -2.03
CA THR A 172 8.29 14.28 -2.70
C THR A 172 6.93 14.96 -2.73
N THR A 173 5.85 14.21 -2.94
CA THR A 173 4.51 14.78 -3.17
C THR A 173 3.72 14.99 -1.89
N VAL A 174 3.76 14.01 -0.98
CA VAL A 174 2.95 14.05 0.25
C VAL A 174 3.70 14.76 1.37
N TYR A 175 5.00 14.49 1.51
CA TYR A 175 5.82 15.07 2.58
C TYR A 175 6.72 16.23 2.13
N ASN A 176 6.84 16.50 0.83
CA ASN A 176 7.72 17.54 0.29
C ASN A 176 9.19 17.40 0.74
N ILE A 177 9.67 16.16 0.88
CA ILE A 177 11.04 15.85 1.26
C ILE A 177 11.87 15.65 -0.03
N ASP A 178 13.06 16.24 -0.06
CA ASP A 178 14.04 16.11 -1.16
C ASP A 178 13.50 16.41 -2.58
N VAL A 179 12.50 17.27 -2.66
CA VAL A 179 11.95 17.77 -3.93
C VAL A 179 13.08 18.38 -4.76
N GLY A 180 13.25 17.90 -6.00
CA GLY A 180 14.30 18.33 -6.92
C GLY A 180 15.70 17.76 -6.62
N LYS A 181 15.87 16.96 -5.57
CA LYS A 181 17.13 16.26 -5.25
C LYS A 181 17.06 14.77 -5.58
N VAL A 182 15.93 14.13 -5.30
CA VAL A 182 15.70 12.73 -5.69
C VAL A 182 15.34 12.66 -7.16
N GLN A 183 15.99 11.77 -7.90
CA GLN A 183 15.67 11.55 -9.31
C GLN A 183 14.32 10.82 -9.42
N GLU A 184 13.26 11.58 -9.64
CA GLU A 184 11.95 11.02 -9.93
C GLU A 184 11.94 10.35 -11.30
N THR A 185 11.24 9.23 -11.41
CA THR A 185 11.02 8.62 -12.73
C THR A 185 10.01 9.46 -13.52
N PRO A 186 10.08 9.48 -14.86
CA PRO A 186 9.09 10.20 -15.68
C PRO A 186 7.65 9.78 -15.39
N ARG A 187 7.45 8.52 -14.99
CA ARG A 187 6.14 7.98 -14.59
C ARG A 187 5.62 8.61 -13.28
N VAL A 188 6.49 8.76 -12.28
CA VAL A 188 6.13 9.43 -11.03
C VAL A 188 5.74 10.88 -11.30
N ALA A 189 6.49 11.59 -12.14
CA ALA A 189 6.18 12.96 -12.55
C ALA A 189 4.86 13.08 -13.36
N GLU A 190 4.56 12.11 -14.22
CA GLU A 190 3.29 12.06 -14.97
C GLU A 190 2.10 11.87 -14.03
N ILE A 191 2.16 10.89 -13.13
CA ILE A 191 1.10 10.61 -12.15
C ILE A 191 0.91 11.80 -11.22
N TRP A 192 2.02 12.41 -10.80
CA TRP A 192 2.02 13.64 -10.03
C TRP A 192 1.24 14.76 -10.74
N ALA A 193 1.55 15.02 -12.01
CA ALA A 193 0.82 16.01 -12.80
C ALA A 193 -0.68 15.68 -12.92
N ARG A 194 -1.06 14.40 -13.01
CA ARG A 194 -2.47 13.98 -13.09
C ARG A 194 -3.22 14.07 -11.77
N LEU A 195 -2.55 13.80 -10.65
CA LEU A 195 -3.15 13.82 -9.31
C LEU A 195 -3.17 15.23 -8.70
N LEU A 196 -2.29 16.15 -9.09
CA LEU A 196 -2.25 17.49 -8.53
C LEU A 196 -2.98 18.55 -9.35
N ASN A 197 -3.16 18.34 -10.65
CA ASN A 197 -4.08 19.14 -11.46
C ASN A 197 -5.54 18.68 -11.30
#